data_AF-A0A9D3Z0F2-F1
#
_entry.id   AF-A0A9D3Z0F2-F1
#
_cell.length_a   1.000
_cell.length_b   1.000
_cell.length_c   1.000
_cell.angle_alpha   90.00
_cell.angle_beta   90.00
_cell.angle_gamma   90.00
#
_symmetry.space_group_name_H-M   'P 1'
#
loop_
_entity.id
_entity.type
_entity.pdbx_description
1 polymer ?
#
loop_
_entity_poly.entity_id
_entity_poly.type
_entity_poly.pdbx_seq_one_letter_code
_entity_poly.pdbx_strand_id
1 'polypeptide(L)'
;MTALNNSMTIKARIREDFLTCPICFNSFTNPKALPCLHTFCLQCLVDYVKDNTQFPCPTCREVIVVPPQGMSAFKDDYRVISLQDTVGNNSLSPAQENHGPTNETAPDNRPVPAPRSRSPRPIPAPRNRSPVPATQFLPDLSAPEAETQKSDLNGENSSQNSASPSYENQSNYSNNDNSMQHFPQSENPAGPKMNYLTVSNLVSDGISGVAGAVGNTLTSISNYLGGQSSLHANILAPTSPYEFVPKPLDSLSNPYQNPPAEPINIYPQININPTGACSKGLLLEFGKYGPEIDNFLKPFGLAVNSKDEFIVTDRGGNRVFVFNSHGILACRFTTDCGVNGVAATRDGNILIAVNNDGSAIMRLYSIHGKLMQSVGKHFKFDHASGITVTQSDHVAISNIAADNVLVFTKNRSFSLKFGSKGGGNLHFKQPTHVTSTNKDYILVSDTGNHCLKLFDVQGNFKRSIGSHGNSCHQLDTPLGIACDANDNIIVADSNNFSVKIFSIKGDYVTTLVKDTHEIGPGVKPINVAVTSNNNVAVLLFGTGYGEVRIYKWRGGNQVGF
;
A
#
# COMPACT_ATOMS: atom_id res chain seq x y z
N MET A 1 4.43 -39.90 0.09
CA MET A 1 3.16 -39.43 0.71
C MET A 1 3.50 -38.80 2.04
N THR A 2 3.30 -37.49 2.21
CA THR A 2 3.35 -36.79 3.51
C THR A 2 2.74 -35.39 3.33
N ALA A 3 1.41 -35.30 3.37
CA ALA A 3 0.75 -34.00 3.44
C ALA A 3 0.95 -33.43 4.85
N LEU A 4 1.63 -32.27 4.96
CA LEU A 4 1.79 -31.58 6.23
C LEU A 4 0.47 -30.91 6.62
N ASN A 5 -0.30 -31.61 7.47
CA ASN A 5 -1.54 -31.12 8.06
C ASN A 5 -1.27 -29.94 9.03
N ASN A 6 -1.09 -28.72 8.49
CA ASN A 6 -1.04 -27.48 9.25
C ASN A 6 -2.43 -27.08 9.81
N SER A 7 -3.05 -27.99 10.56
CA SER A 7 -4.25 -27.72 11.33
C SER A 7 -3.88 -26.93 12.59
N MET A 8 -4.10 -25.63 12.57
CA MET A 8 -3.99 -24.81 13.79
C MET A 8 -4.93 -25.34 14.87
N THR A 9 -4.37 -25.65 16.04
CA THR A 9 -5.17 -26.11 17.19
C THR A 9 -6.21 -25.07 17.58
N ILE A 10 -7.32 -25.52 18.17
CA ILE A 10 -8.39 -24.62 18.66
C ILE A 10 -7.82 -23.55 19.63
N LYS A 11 -6.83 -23.91 20.46
CA LYS A 11 -6.14 -22.96 21.36
C LYS A 11 -5.33 -21.91 20.61
N ALA A 12 -4.62 -22.28 19.54
CA ALA A 12 -3.92 -21.31 18.68
C ALA A 12 -4.91 -20.35 18.02
N ARG A 13 -6.00 -20.89 17.44
CA ARG A 13 -7.07 -20.09 16.84
C ARG A 13 -7.72 -19.14 17.83
N ILE A 14 -8.03 -19.56 19.06
CA ILE A 14 -8.61 -18.65 20.06
C ILE A 14 -7.63 -17.54 20.45
N ARG A 15 -6.32 -17.84 20.55
CA ARG A 15 -5.30 -16.81 20.80
C ARG A 15 -5.23 -15.77 19.68
N GLU A 16 -5.21 -16.20 18.42
CA GLU A 16 -5.15 -15.31 17.25
C GLU A 16 -6.47 -14.61 16.91
N ASP A 17 -7.63 -15.18 17.26
CA ASP A 17 -8.95 -14.65 16.87
C ASP A 17 -9.57 -13.71 17.90
N PHE A 18 -9.27 -13.89 19.20
CA PHE A 18 -9.96 -13.21 20.31
C PHE A 18 -9.03 -12.55 21.33
N LEU A 19 -7.73 -12.91 21.36
CA LEU A 19 -6.81 -12.49 22.42
C LEU A 19 -5.69 -11.55 21.95
N THR A 20 -5.73 -11.10 20.70
CA THR A 20 -4.79 -10.12 20.11
C THR A 20 -5.37 -8.71 20.00
N CYS A 21 -4.57 -7.71 20.33
CA CYS A 21 -4.93 -6.30 20.23
C CYS A 21 -4.95 -5.81 18.77
N PRO A 22 -6.04 -5.21 18.23
CA PRO A 22 -6.09 -4.79 16.83
C PRO A 22 -5.15 -3.63 16.41
N ILE A 23 -4.36 -3.05 17.32
CA ILE A 23 -3.37 -2.01 17.01
C ILE A 23 -1.95 -2.60 16.88
N CYS A 24 -1.53 -3.42 17.86
CA CYS A 24 -0.18 -3.99 17.91
C CYS A 24 -0.12 -5.48 17.57
N PHE A 25 -1.28 -6.13 17.38
CA PHE A 25 -1.49 -7.53 16.98
C PHE A 25 -0.85 -8.61 17.87
N ASN A 26 -0.18 -8.20 18.95
CA ASN A 26 0.28 -9.06 20.02
C ASN A 26 -0.88 -9.39 20.99
N SER A 27 -0.67 -10.39 21.84
CA SER A 27 -1.63 -10.70 22.91
C SER A 27 -1.89 -9.49 23.80
N PHE A 28 -3.13 -9.31 24.26
CA PHE A 28 -3.54 -8.15 25.05
C PHE A 28 -2.69 -7.94 26.31
N THR A 29 -2.29 -6.69 26.52
CA THR A 29 -1.55 -6.20 27.70
C THR A 29 -2.28 -4.98 28.26
N ASN A 30 -2.83 -5.10 29.47
CA ASN A 30 -3.75 -4.11 30.07
C ASN A 30 -4.90 -3.73 29.09
N PRO A 31 -5.80 -4.69 28.76
CA PRO A 31 -6.85 -4.49 27.77
C PRO A 31 -7.92 -3.50 28.24
N LYS A 32 -8.05 -2.39 27.52
CA LYS A 32 -9.06 -1.35 27.72
C LYS A 32 -10.18 -1.45 26.70
N ALA A 33 -11.41 -1.55 27.18
CA ALA A 33 -12.63 -1.51 26.36
C ALA A 33 -13.09 -0.06 26.17
N LEU A 34 -13.25 0.34 24.90
CA LEU A 34 -13.86 1.62 24.52
C LEU A 34 -15.40 1.55 24.61
N PRO A 35 -16.12 2.69 24.63
CA PRO A 35 -17.59 2.73 24.66
C PRO A 35 -18.25 1.88 23.57
N CYS A 36 -17.65 1.84 22.38
CA CYS A 36 -18.02 1.02 21.23
C CYS A 36 -17.73 -0.49 21.37
N LEU A 37 -17.44 -0.97 22.59
CA LEU A 37 -17.13 -2.36 22.99
C LEU A 37 -15.90 -3.00 22.33
N HIS A 38 -15.08 -2.23 21.60
CA HIS A 38 -13.81 -2.67 21.04
C HIS A 38 -12.68 -2.50 22.05
N THR A 39 -11.77 -3.47 22.10
CA THR A 39 -10.76 -3.60 23.15
C THR A 39 -9.35 -3.50 22.59
N PHE A 40 -8.47 -2.79 23.30
CA PHE A 40 -7.10 -2.45 22.88
C PHE A 40 -6.15 -2.47 24.09
N CYS A 41 -4.84 -2.71 23.90
CA CYS A 41 -3.87 -2.50 24.97
C CYS A 41 -3.83 -1.01 25.36
N LEU A 42 -3.74 -0.71 26.66
CA LEU A 42 -3.66 0.68 27.16
C LEU A 42 -2.59 1.51 26.45
N GLN A 43 -1.36 0.99 26.35
CA GLN A 43 -0.26 1.72 25.71
C GLN A 43 -0.56 1.99 24.23
N CYS A 44 -1.15 1.03 23.52
CA CYS A 44 -1.47 1.20 22.10
C CYS A 44 -2.57 2.23 21.85
N LEU A 45 -3.46 2.49 22.81
CA LEU A 45 -4.37 3.63 22.75
C LEU A 45 -3.61 4.95 22.96
N VAL A 46 -2.70 5.01 23.92
CA VAL A 46 -1.84 6.19 24.17
C VAL A 46 -1.00 6.52 22.93
N ASP A 47 -0.42 5.52 22.26
CA ASP A 47 0.39 5.71 21.05
C ASP A 47 -0.44 6.09 19.81
N TYR A 48 -1.70 5.66 19.75
CA TYR A 48 -2.61 5.92 18.63
C TYR A 48 -3.26 7.31 18.70
N VAL A 49 -3.61 7.76 19.91
CA VAL A 49 -4.35 9.01 20.12
C VAL A 49 -3.39 10.20 20.12
N LYS A 50 -3.42 10.96 19.03
CA LYS A 50 -2.63 12.19 18.84
C LYS A 50 -3.27 13.45 19.41
N ASP A 51 -4.55 13.38 19.79
CA ASP A 51 -5.37 14.52 20.22
C ASP A 51 -6.13 14.15 21.49
N ASN A 52 -5.89 14.89 22.58
CA ASN A 52 -6.40 14.56 23.92
C ASN A 52 -7.90 14.88 24.12
N THR A 53 -8.62 15.18 23.05
CA THR A 53 -10.06 15.52 23.07
C THR A 53 -10.93 14.36 22.58
N GLN A 54 -10.66 13.85 21.38
CA GLN A 54 -11.42 12.78 20.74
C GLN A 54 -10.57 12.02 19.70
N PHE A 55 -10.92 10.77 19.43
CA PHE A 55 -10.27 9.94 18.40
C PHE A 55 -11.25 8.96 17.75
N PRO A 56 -11.09 8.63 16.45
CA PRO A 56 -11.84 7.55 15.84
C PRO A 56 -11.33 6.21 16.38
N CYS A 57 -12.23 5.34 16.84
CA CYS A 57 -11.86 3.99 17.27
C CYS A 57 -11.15 3.23 16.12
N PRO A 58 -9.99 2.59 16.34
CA PRO A 58 -9.26 1.87 15.29
C PRO A 58 -10.07 0.78 14.55
N THR A 59 -11.09 0.19 15.21
CA THR A 59 -11.80 -1.00 14.70
C THR A 59 -13.30 -0.77 14.40
N CYS A 60 -13.92 0.32 14.87
CA CYS A 60 -15.26 0.75 14.41
C CYS A 60 -15.35 2.17 13.83
N ARG A 61 -14.27 2.98 13.86
CA ARG A 61 -14.21 4.40 13.44
C ARG A 61 -15.18 5.37 14.13
N GLU A 62 -16.05 4.89 15.02
CA GLU A 62 -16.86 5.68 15.95
C GLU A 62 -15.97 6.68 16.72
N VAL A 63 -16.43 7.92 16.86
CA VAL A 63 -15.66 8.99 17.51
C VAL A 63 -15.78 8.83 19.02
N ILE A 64 -14.65 8.47 19.65
CA ILE A 64 -14.55 8.24 21.08
C ILE A 64 -13.97 9.50 21.75
N VAL A 65 -14.72 10.07 22.68
CA VAL A 65 -14.26 11.17 23.53
C VAL A 65 -13.24 10.65 24.55
N VAL A 66 -12.15 11.38 24.75
CA VAL A 66 -11.11 11.02 25.73
C VAL A 66 -11.57 11.37 27.15
N PRO A 67 -11.50 10.43 28.12
CA PRO A 67 -11.83 10.73 29.52
C PRO A 67 -10.88 11.80 30.11
N PRO A 68 -11.35 12.67 31.03
CA PRO A 68 -10.49 13.68 31.66
C PRO A 68 -9.27 13.12 32.40
N GLN A 69 -9.29 11.84 32.78
CA GLN A 69 -8.19 11.11 33.44
C GLN A 69 -7.37 10.25 32.45
N GLY A 70 -7.51 10.50 31.13
CA GLY A 70 -6.76 9.84 30.06
C GLY A 70 -7.20 8.40 29.75
N MET A 71 -6.42 7.74 28.87
CA MET A 71 -6.73 6.39 28.36
C MET A 71 -6.85 5.31 29.46
N SER A 72 -6.19 5.52 30.60
CA SER A 72 -6.24 4.63 31.76
C SER A 72 -7.64 4.52 32.40
N ALA A 73 -8.51 5.51 32.17
CA ALA A 73 -9.87 5.54 32.72
C ALA A 73 -10.92 4.77 31.90
N PHE A 74 -10.57 4.28 30.70
CA PHE A 74 -11.38 3.25 30.05
C PHE A 74 -11.40 1.97 30.90
N LYS A 75 -12.52 1.24 30.84
CA LYS A 75 -12.73 0.03 31.65
C LYS A 75 -11.81 -1.10 31.19
N ASP A 76 -11.31 -1.89 32.14
CA ASP A 76 -10.58 -3.12 31.81
C ASP A 76 -11.53 -4.18 31.24
N ASP A 77 -11.11 -4.88 30.18
CA ASP A 77 -11.93 -5.94 29.60
C ASP A 77 -11.67 -7.29 30.28
N TYR A 78 -12.34 -7.48 31.42
CA TYR A 78 -12.30 -8.72 32.20
C TYR A 78 -12.68 -9.98 31.39
N ARG A 79 -13.42 -9.85 30.28
CA ARG A 79 -13.76 -10.98 29.39
C ARG A 79 -12.52 -11.48 28.66
N VAL A 80 -11.72 -10.55 28.13
CA VAL A 80 -10.45 -10.83 27.47
C VAL A 80 -9.47 -11.42 28.47
N ILE A 81 -9.32 -10.81 29.65
CA ILE A 81 -8.40 -11.28 30.70
C ILE A 81 -8.74 -12.73 31.11
N SER A 82 -10.00 -13.01 31.47
CA SER A 82 -10.45 -14.34 31.85
C SER A 82 -10.26 -15.39 30.73
N LEU A 83 -10.42 -14.99 29.46
CA LEU A 83 -10.16 -15.86 28.32
C LEU A 83 -8.65 -16.06 28.06
N GLN A 84 -7.78 -15.07 28.33
CA GLN A 84 -6.32 -15.25 28.34
C GLN A 84 -5.91 -16.29 29.39
N ASP A 85 -6.40 -16.18 30.62
CA ASP A 85 -6.13 -17.13 31.70
C ASP A 85 -6.59 -18.54 31.33
N THR A 86 -7.82 -18.68 30.86
CA THR A 86 -8.43 -19.97 30.46
C THR A 86 -7.63 -20.65 29.34
N VAL A 87 -7.13 -19.89 28.36
CA VAL A 87 -6.36 -20.43 27.22
C VAL A 87 -4.86 -20.56 27.55
N GLY A 88 -4.40 -19.98 28.67
CA GLY A 88 -3.07 -20.16 29.24
C GLY A 88 -2.95 -21.41 30.11
N ASN A 89 -3.88 -21.63 31.04
CA ASN A 89 -3.74 -22.50 32.22
C ASN A 89 -3.83 -24.03 31.96
N ASN A 90 -3.70 -24.48 30.72
CA ASN A 90 -3.63 -25.91 30.37
C ASN A 90 -2.20 -26.50 30.45
N SER A 91 -1.28 -25.82 31.13
CA SER A 91 0.06 -26.31 31.47
C SER A 91 0.14 -26.87 32.91
N LEU A 92 -0.99 -27.36 33.44
CA LEU A 92 -1.02 -28.14 34.68
C LEU A 92 -0.64 -29.59 34.35
N SER A 93 0.39 -30.10 35.01
CA SER A 93 0.78 -31.51 34.98
C SER A 93 -0.36 -32.38 35.54
N PRO A 94 -0.51 -33.64 35.08
CA PRO A 94 -1.49 -34.55 35.65
C PRO A 94 -1.24 -34.72 37.16
N ALA A 95 -2.27 -34.50 37.97
CA ALA A 95 -2.22 -34.88 39.38
C ALA A 95 -2.03 -36.39 39.49
N GLN A 96 -1.06 -36.84 40.28
CA GLN A 96 -0.89 -38.27 40.56
C GLN A 96 -1.93 -38.70 41.59
N GLU A 97 -2.96 -39.42 41.15
CA GLU A 97 -3.90 -40.08 42.05
C GLU A 97 -3.45 -41.51 42.40
N ASN A 98 -3.36 -41.74 43.71
CA ASN A 98 -3.70 -42.98 44.42
C ASN A 98 -2.91 -44.28 44.17
N HIS A 99 -2.32 -44.79 45.27
CA HIS A 99 -2.45 -46.19 45.68
C HIS A 99 -2.25 -46.37 47.20
N GLY A 100 -3.17 -47.07 47.87
CA GLY A 100 -2.93 -47.73 49.17
C GLY A 100 -3.46 -47.01 50.44
N PRO A 101 -4.34 -47.65 51.25
CA PRO A 101 -4.90 -47.06 52.48
C PRO A 101 -4.55 -47.83 53.78
N THR A 102 -4.61 -47.14 54.94
CA THR A 102 -4.85 -47.76 56.27
C THR A 102 -5.56 -46.80 57.26
N ASN A 103 -6.72 -47.24 57.75
CA ASN A 103 -7.31 -47.11 59.10
C ASN A 103 -7.30 -45.80 59.94
N GLU A 104 -8.47 -45.59 60.59
CA GLU A 104 -8.70 -44.97 61.92
C GLU A 104 -8.38 -43.46 62.11
N THR A 105 -9.16 -42.63 62.83
CA THR A 105 -10.34 -42.84 63.71
C THR A 105 -11.40 -41.70 63.56
N ALA A 106 -12.47 -41.74 64.36
CA ALA A 106 -13.65 -40.87 64.29
C ALA A 106 -13.48 -39.47 65.00
N PRO A 107 -14.48 -38.56 65.01
CA PRO A 107 -14.24 -37.10 64.98
C PRO A 107 -14.31 -36.37 66.33
N ASP A 108 -13.91 -35.09 66.34
CA ASP A 108 -14.28 -34.11 67.37
C ASP A 108 -14.71 -32.76 66.76
N ASN A 109 -15.62 -32.05 67.43
CA ASN A 109 -16.30 -30.83 66.98
C ASN A 109 -15.89 -29.63 67.84
N ARG A 110 -15.31 -28.56 67.25
CA ARG A 110 -15.25 -27.23 67.89
C ARG A 110 -15.10 -26.08 66.87
N PRO A 111 -15.54 -24.84 67.20
CA PRO A 111 -15.75 -23.79 66.20
C PRO A 111 -14.54 -22.88 65.89
N VAL A 112 -14.68 -22.13 64.80
CA VAL A 112 -13.72 -21.16 64.25
C VAL A 112 -13.53 -19.90 65.12
N PRO A 113 -12.28 -19.40 65.24
CA PRO A 113 -11.98 -17.98 65.47
C PRO A 113 -11.41 -17.30 64.21
N ALA A 114 -11.97 -16.17 63.80
CA ALA A 114 -11.56 -15.45 62.60
C ALA A 114 -10.24 -14.64 62.77
N PRO A 115 -9.27 -14.72 61.85
CA PRO A 115 -8.10 -13.84 61.84
C PRO A 115 -8.45 -12.38 61.52
N ARG A 116 -7.83 -11.44 62.25
CA ARG A 116 -8.13 -10.01 62.17
C ARG A 116 -7.52 -9.32 60.94
N SER A 117 -8.09 -8.17 60.58
CA SER A 117 -7.57 -7.26 59.56
C SER A 117 -6.10 -6.90 59.80
N ARG A 118 -5.32 -6.83 58.71
CA ARG A 118 -3.95 -6.27 58.71
C ARG A 118 -3.96 -4.88 58.09
N SER A 119 -3.36 -3.93 58.80
CA SER A 119 -3.16 -2.55 58.35
C SER A 119 -2.04 -2.43 57.29
N PRO A 120 -1.98 -1.32 56.52
CA PRO A 120 -0.98 -1.14 55.47
C PRO A 120 0.46 -1.04 55.98
N ARG A 121 1.42 -1.47 55.15
CA ARG A 121 2.87 -1.33 55.41
C ARG A 121 3.37 0.07 54.98
N PRO A 122 4.28 0.74 55.72
CA PRO A 122 4.77 2.07 55.36
C PRO A 122 5.58 2.13 54.06
N ILE A 123 5.58 3.31 53.42
CA ILE A 123 6.37 3.66 52.24
C ILE A 123 7.72 4.27 52.69
N PRO A 124 8.87 3.94 52.07
CA PRO A 124 10.15 4.58 52.36
C PRO A 124 10.23 6.04 51.86
N ALA A 125 10.83 6.93 52.65
CA ALA A 125 11.07 8.33 52.30
C ALA A 125 12.38 8.53 51.51
N PRO A 126 12.50 9.58 50.67
CA PRO A 126 13.70 9.85 49.87
C PRO A 126 14.89 10.39 50.70
N ARG A 127 16.11 10.24 50.17
CA ARG A 127 17.35 10.79 50.77
C ARG A 127 17.73 12.12 50.12
N ASN A 128 17.76 13.19 50.92
CA ASN A 128 18.30 14.49 50.51
C ASN A 128 19.84 14.54 50.55
N ARG A 129 20.42 15.37 49.68
CA ARG A 129 21.73 16.04 49.87
C ARG A 129 21.66 17.45 49.29
N SER A 130 22.34 18.40 49.95
CA SER A 130 22.40 19.85 49.65
C SER A 130 23.75 20.39 50.18
N PRO A 131 24.21 21.64 49.88
CA PRO A 131 23.84 22.56 48.78
C PRO A 131 25.04 23.19 48.00
N VAL A 132 24.76 23.75 46.80
CA VAL A 132 25.04 25.13 46.25
C VAL A 132 26.13 25.99 46.96
N PRO A 133 27.05 26.78 46.29
CA PRO A 133 26.91 27.67 45.08
C PRO A 133 28.09 27.62 44.05
N ALA A 134 28.29 28.53 43.07
CA ALA A 134 27.44 29.19 42.04
C ALA A 134 28.28 30.13 41.12
N THR A 135 27.86 30.36 39.84
CA THR A 135 28.31 31.45 38.90
C THR A 135 29.80 31.44 38.43
N GLN A 136 30.25 32.03 37.29
CA GLN A 136 29.64 32.88 36.23
C GLN A 136 30.47 32.89 34.90
N PHE A 137 29.86 33.43 33.81
CA PHE A 137 30.45 34.01 32.57
C PHE A 137 31.11 33.13 31.47
N LEU A 138 31.36 33.78 30.31
CA LEU A 138 31.67 33.23 28.97
C LEU A 138 33.12 33.65 28.50
N PRO A 139 33.47 33.80 27.20
CA PRO A 139 34.39 32.87 26.53
C PRO A 139 35.66 33.54 25.95
N ASP A 140 36.64 32.76 25.45
CA ASP A 140 37.37 33.17 24.23
C ASP A 140 38.10 32.02 23.47
N LEU A 141 38.68 32.41 22.33
CA LEU A 141 39.44 31.69 21.31
C LEU A 141 40.74 31.01 21.78
N SER A 142 41.18 30.02 20.98
CA SER A 142 42.51 29.93 20.32
C SER A 142 43.08 28.49 20.26
N ALA A 143 43.77 28.19 19.15
CA ALA A 143 44.76 27.12 19.06
C ALA A 143 46.17 27.74 19.18
N PRO A 144 47.22 26.93 19.38
CA PRO A 144 48.05 26.62 18.20
C PRO A 144 48.68 25.22 18.17
N GLU A 145 49.35 24.94 17.05
CA GLU A 145 50.58 24.13 16.82
C GLU A 145 50.82 22.84 17.64
N ALA A 146 50.94 21.63 17.05
CA ALA A 146 51.73 21.13 15.92
C ALA A 146 53.16 20.65 16.29
N GLU A 147 53.43 19.36 16.06
CA GLU A 147 54.79 18.78 16.04
C GLU A 147 54.91 17.74 14.91
N THR A 148 56.13 17.45 14.45
CA THR A 148 56.39 16.83 13.14
C THR A 148 57.38 15.66 13.21
N GLN A 149 57.18 14.62 12.39
CA GLN A 149 58.25 13.69 11.98
C GLN A 149 58.14 13.34 10.48
N LYS A 150 59.27 12.97 9.87
CA LYS A 150 59.46 12.80 8.41
C LYS A 150 60.09 11.44 8.05
N SER A 151 59.75 10.94 6.85
CA SER A 151 60.66 10.36 5.84
C SER A 151 59.86 10.35 4.51
N ASP A 152 60.27 10.96 3.38
CA ASP A 152 61.44 10.72 2.51
C ASP A 152 61.35 9.32 1.83
N LEU A 153 61.45 9.15 0.49
CA LEU A 153 62.27 9.86 -0.51
C LEU A 153 61.64 9.97 -1.94
N ASN A 154 62.00 11.09 -2.61
CA ASN A 154 62.37 11.29 -4.04
C ASN A 154 61.49 10.88 -5.25
N GLY A 155 61.39 11.79 -6.24
CA GLY A 155 60.90 11.55 -7.61
C GLY A 155 60.63 12.82 -8.43
N GLU A 156 61.65 13.36 -9.11
CA GLU A 156 61.64 14.63 -9.89
C GLU A 156 60.72 14.58 -11.15
N ASN A 157 60.31 15.67 -11.85
CA ASN A 157 61.04 16.92 -12.16
C ASN A 157 60.14 18.13 -12.62
N SER A 158 60.72 19.34 -12.60
CA SER A 158 60.49 20.60 -13.39
C SER A 158 59.21 20.84 -14.25
N SER A 159 58.66 22.07 -14.44
CA SER A 159 59.05 23.44 -13.98
C SER A 159 58.01 24.57 -14.28
N GLN A 160 57.87 25.52 -13.34
CA GLN A 160 57.76 27.00 -13.47
C GLN A 160 56.63 27.73 -14.27
N ASN A 161 56.00 28.67 -13.53
CA ASN A 161 55.72 30.09 -13.87
C ASN A 161 54.66 30.48 -14.95
N SER A 162 53.93 31.61 -14.86
CA SER A 162 53.67 32.57 -13.75
C SER A 162 52.63 33.65 -14.14
N ALA A 163 52.01 34.27 -13.10
CA ALA A 163 51.41 35.62 -13.07
C ALA A 163 50.06 35.92 -13.78
N SER A 164 49.20 36.65 -13.05
CA SER A 164 48.02 37.41 -13.54
C SER A 164 48.42 38.84 -13.96
N PRO A 165 47.53 39.63 -14.60
CA PRO A 165 46.72 40.55 -13.79
C PRO A 165 45.30 40.84 -14.34
N SER A 166 44.53 41.59 -13.54
CA SER A 166 43.17 42.10 -13.82
C SER A 166 43.16 43.55 -14.31
N TYR A 167 42.10 43.97 -15.03
CA TYR A 167 41.74 45.39 -15.22
C TYR A 167 40.22 45.62 -15.27
N GLU A 168 39.78 46.74 -14.70
CA GLU A 168 38.41 47.29 -14.81
C GLU A 168 38.39 48.49 -15.77
N ASN A 169 37.20 48.88 -16.27
CA ASN A 169 36.85 50.29 -16.48
C ASN A 169 35.36 50.55 -16.77
N GLN A 170 34.93 51.82 -16.70
CA GLN A 170 33.56 52.34 -16.92
C GLN A 170 33.65 53.67 -17.71
N SER A 171 32.62 54.44 -18.14
CA SER A 171 31.13 54.47 -18.01
C SER A 171 30.60 55.24 -19.28
N ASN A 172 29.44 55.93 -19.43
CA ASN A 172 28.29 56.33 -18.61
C ASN A 172 27.14 56.91 -19.49
N TYR A 173 25.95 57.18 -18.91
CA TYR A 173 24.87 58.09 -19.37
C TYR A 173 24.15 57.78 -20.72
N SER A 174 22.89 58.19 -21.00
CA SER A 174 21.99 59.21 -20.38
C SER A 174 20.50 58.78 -20.27
N ASN A 175 19.75 59.54 -19.45
CA ASN A 175 18.35 59.39 -18.98
C ASN A 175 17.23 59.60 -20.03
N ASN A 176 15.98 59.23 -19.66
CA ASN A 176 14.88 60.22 -19.41
C ASN A 176 13.61 59.61 -18.74
N ASP A 177 12.80 60.47 -18.11
CA ASP A 177 11.76 60.13 -17.10
C ASP A 177 10.28 60.33 -17.51
N ASN A 178 9.37 59.71 -16.72
CA ASN A 178 8.04 60.17 -16.19
C ASN A 178 7.01 59.00 -16.14
N SER A 179 6.26 58.68 -15.05
CA SER A 179 5.46 59.43 -14.03
C SER A 179 4.01 59.77 -14.52
N MET A 180 2.90 59.68 -13.74
CA MET A 180 2.55 59.05 -12.43
C MET A 180 0.99 58.99 -12.25
N GLN A 181 0.47 58.19 -11.28
CA GLN A 181 -0.92 58.20 -10.71
C GLN A 181 -2.06 57.68 -11.64
N HIS A 182 -3.22 57.15 -11.20
CA HIS A 182 -4.07 57.36 -10.01
C HIS A 182 -4.93 56.11 -9.62
N PHE A 183 -5.50 56.09 -8.39
CA PHE A 183 -6.62 55.23 -7.93
C PHE A 183 -7.96 56.00 -7.88
N PRO A 184 -9.11 55.29 -7.85
CA PRO A 184 -10.05 55.46 -6.72
C PRO A 184 -10.72 54.15 -6.20
N GLN A 185 -11.61 54.28 -5.20
CA GLN A 185 -12.35 53.19 -4.52
C GLN A 185 -13.89 53.35 -4.64
N SER A 186 -14.65 52.25 -4.50
CA SER A 186 -16.08 52.10 -4.06
C SER A 186 -16.70 50.84 -4.72
N GLU A 187 -17.77 50.18 -4.26
CA GLU A 187 -18.46 50.10 -2.96
C GLU A 187 -19.20 48.74 -2.85
N ASN A 188 -19.81 48.46 -1.69
CA ASN A 188 -20.70 47.30 -1.40
C ASN A 188 -22.20 47.76 -1.56
N PRO A 189 -23.29 46.98 -1.33
CA PRO A 189 -23.42 45.59 -0.85
C PRO A 189 -24.56 44.70 -1.48
N ALA A 190 -24.76 43.52 -0.88
CA ALA A 190 -26.06 42.87 -0.56
C ALA A 190 -26.86 42.04 -1.60
N GLY A 191 -27.52 40.98 -1.09
CA GLY A 191 -28.78 40.41 -1.64
C GLY A 191 -28.76 38.92 -2.05
N PRO A 192 -29.22 37.98 -1.20
CA PRO A 192 -29.36 36.57 -1.58
C PRO A 192 -30.72 36.26 -2.24
N LYS A 193 -30.74 35.34 -3.21
CA LYS A 193 -31.96 34.62 -3.64
C LYS A 193 -31.69 33.13 -3.89
N MET A 194 -32.38 32.28 -3.13
CA MET A 194 -32.60 30.88 -3.47
C MET A 194 -33.67 30.77 -4.55
N ASN A 195 -33.59 29.78 -5.44
CA ASN A 195 -34.67 28.80 -5.65
C ASN A 195 -34.30 27.68 -6.65
N TYR A 196 -34.53 26.44 -6.20
CA TYR A 196 -34.95 25.23 -6.93
C TYR A 196 -34.45 24.92 -8.35
N LEU A 197 -33.62 23.87 -8.41
CA LEU A 197 -33.82 22.64 -9.20
C LEU A 197 -34.53 22.74 -10.57
N THR A 198 -33.77 22.46 -11.62
CA THR A 198 -34.17 21.49 -12.67
C THR A 198 -32.98 20.62 -13.05
N VAL A 199 -33.23 19.36 -13.41
CA VAL A 199 -32.20 18.41 -13.87
C VAL A 199 -32.41 18.14 -15.35
N SER A 200 -31.43 18.48 -16.20
CA SER A 200 -31.27 17.93 -17.57
C SER A 200 -29.93 18.34 -18.19
N ASN A 201 -29.41 17.46 -19.04
CA ASN A 201 -28.48 17.71 -20.15
C ASN A 201 -27.13 18.42 -19.88
N LEU A 202 -26.06 17.62 -19.85
CA LEU A 202 -24.78 17.99 -20.46
C LEU A 202 -24.24 16.82 -21.28
N VAL A 203 -24.41 16.91 -22.60
CA VAL A 203 -23.63 16.20 -23.62
C VAL A 203 -22.71 17.26 -24.24
N SER A 204 -21.39 16.97 -24.28
CA SER A 204 -20.31 17.73 -24.96
C SER A 204 -20.25 19.25 -24.66
N ASP A 205 -19.14 19.98 -24.74
CA ASP A 205 -17.96 19.89 -25.60
C ASP A 205 -16.64 20.08 -24.82
N GLY A 206 -15.51 19.87 -25.49
CA GLY A 206 -14.18 20.22 -24.99
C GLY A 206 -13.68 21.55 -25.57
N ILE A 207 -12.75 22.22 -24.86
CA ILE A 207 -12.02 23.40 -25.38
C ILE A 207 -10.52 23.19 -25.23
N SER A 208 -9.78 23.58 -26.28
CA SER A 208 -8.33 23.56 -26.32
C SER A 208 -7.71 24.83 -25.71
N GLY A 209 -6.90 24.64 -24.67
CA GLY A 209 -5.66 25.39 -24.44
C GLY A 209 -5.70 26.91 -24.21
N VAL A 210 -5.47 27.32 -22.96
CA VAL A 210 -4.59 28.45 -22.62
C VAL A 210 -3.69 28.02 -21.46
N ALA A 211 -2.42 28.41 -21.45
CA ALA A 211 -1.51 28.11 -20.36
C ALA A 211 -1.73 29.06 -19.17
N GLY A 212 -2.00 28.51 -17.98
CA GLY A 212 -2.15 29.27 -16.74
C GLY A 212 -2.07 28.33 -15.53
N ALA A 213 -1.00 28.45 -14.73
CA ALA A 213 -0.73 27.49 -13.67
C ALA A 213 -1.41 27.87 -12.35
N VAL A 214 -2.51 27.17 -11.98
CA VAL A 214 -2.78 26.68 -10.61
C VAL A 214 -3.74 25.46 -10.69
N GLY A 215 -3.42 24.35 -10.01
CA GLY A 215 -4.43 23.55 -9.29
C GLY A 215 -5.03 22.25 -9.89
N ASN A 216 -4.77 21.84 -11.13
CA ASN A 216 -5.52 20.74 -11.79
C ASN A 216 -4.66 19.52 -12.27
N THR A 217 -3.96 18.82 -11.36
CA THR A 217 -3.18 17.60 -11.70
C THR A 217 -3.45 16.35 -10.86
N LEU A 218 -4.12 16.45 -9.70
CA LEU A 218 -4.39 15.29 -8.82
C LEU A 218 -5.72 14.56 -9.11
N THR A 219 -6.68 15.24 -9.74
CA THR A 219 -8.08 14.80 -9.81
C THR A 219 -8.27 13.52 -10.63
N SER A 220 -7.62 13.43 -11.80
CA SER A 220 -7.84 12.35 -12.77
C SER A 220 -7.39 10.97 -12.27
N ILE A 221 -6.30 10.90 -11.50
CA ILE A 221 -5.83 9.64 -10.90
C ILE A 221 -6.42 9.41 -9.50
N SER A 222 -6.78 10.45 -8.73
CA SER A 222 -7.48 10.25 -7.44
C SER A 222 -8.81 9.49 -7.63
N ASN A 223 -9.60 9.86 -8.64
CA ASN A 223 -10.82 9.15 -9.03
C ASN A 223 -10.59 7.69 -9.47
N TYR A 224 -9.37 7.38 -9.92
CA TYR A 224 -8.97 6.01 -10.26
C TYR A 224 -8.56 5.22 -9.01
N LEU A 225 -7.89 5.85 -8.04
CA LEU A 225 -7.25 5.22 -6.88
C LEU A 225 -8.11 5.07 -5.61
N GLY A 226 -9.12 5.91 -5.36
CA GLY A 226 -9.93 5.70 -4.15
C GLY A 226 -11.11 6.65 -3.94
N GLY A 227 -12.17 6.11 -3.33
CA GLY A 227 -13.30 6.85 -2.76
C GLY A 227 -14.53 6.94 -3.67
N GLN A 228 -15.48 6.02 -3.50
CA GLN A 228 -16.87 6.34 -3.83
C GLN A 228 -17.40 7.34 -2.79
N SER A 229 -17.98 8.45 -3.25
CA SER A 229 -18.92 9.22 -2.43
C SER A 229 -20.23 8.43 -2.29
N SER A 230 -20.84 8.47 -1.11
CA SER A 230 -22.03 7.67 -0.82
C SER A 230 -23.30 8.25 -1.46
N LEU A 231 -23.71 7.66 -2.59
CA LEU A 231 -25.07 7.79 -3.11
C LEU A 231 -25.74 6.42 -3.11
N HIS A 232 -26.84 6.29 -2.38
CA HIS A 232 -27.70 5.11 -2.43
C HIS A 232 -28.47 5.08 -3.76
N ALA A 233 -27.91 4.40 -4.75
CA ALA A 233 -28.65 3.97 -5.93
C ALA A 233 -29.11 2.52 -5.71
N ASN A 234 -30.42 2.31 -5.50
CA ASN A 234 -31.02 0.98 -5.43
C ASN A 234 -31.01 0.33 -6.82
N ILE A 235 -29.91 -0.32 -7.18
CA ILE A 235 -29.82 -1.18 -8.36
C ILE A 235 -30.02 -2.62 -7.87
N LEU A 236 -31.19 -3.19 -8.20
CA LEU A 236 -31.49 -4.60 -7.97
C LEU A 236 -30.48 -5.45 -8.75
N ALA A 237 -29.66 -6.22 -8.04
CA ALA A 237 -28.75 -7.17 -8.66
C ALA A 237 -29.56 -8.29 -9.34
N PRO A 238 -29.40 -8.54 -10.66
CA PRO A 238 -30.03 -9.67 -11.31
C PRO A 238 -29.34 -10.95 -10.81
N THR A 239 -30.02 -11.65 -9.89
CA THR A 239 -29.59 -12.97 -9.42
C THR A 239 -29.88 -14.01 -10.49
N SER A 240 -28.84 -14.64 -11.04
CA SER A 240 -29.00 -15.78 -11.94
C SER A 240 -27.77 -16.69 -11.88
N PRO A 241 -27.88 -17.90 -11.29
CA PRO A 241 -26.87 -18.93 -11.42
C PRO A 241 -27.08 -19.68 -12.75
N TYR A 242 -26.00 -20.01 -13.45
CA TYR A 242 -26.05 -20.99 -14.53
C TYR A 242 -24.95 -22.05 -14.39
N GLU A 243 -25.38 -23.29 -14.49
CA GLU A 243 -24.57 -24.49 -14.32
C GLU A 243 -23.84 -24.88 -15.61
N PHE A 244 -22.92 -25.83 -15.47
CA PHE A 244 -22.17 -26.41 -16.59
C PHE A 244 -23.07 -27.36 -17.39
N VAL A 245 -23.24 -27.14 -18.71
CA VAL A 245 -23.92 -28.07 -19.62
C VAL A 245 -23.08 -28.32 -20.87
N PRO A 246 -22.65 -29.57 -21.17
CA PRO A 246 -21.92 -29.89 -22.39
C PRO A 246 -22.85 -30.01 -23.61
N LYS A 247 -22.33 -29.67 -24.80
CA LYS A 247 -23.04 -29.82 -26.08
C LYS A 247 -23.19 -31.28 -26.52
N PRO A 248 -24.32 -31.60 -27.16
CA PRO A 248 -24.37 -32.49 -28.33
C PRO A 248 -24.34 -31.69 -29.65
N LEU A 249 -24.04 -32.37 -30.76
CA LEU A 249 -24.41 -31.93 -32.11
C LEU A 249 -25.81 -32.46 -32.43
N ASP A 250 -26.64 -31.71 -33.17
CA ASP A 250 -26.91 -32.03 -34.58
C ASP A 250 -27.78 -30.96 -35.29
N SER A 251 -28.00 -31.14 -36.59
CA SER A 251 -28.59 -30.18 -37.53
C SER A 251 -30.12 -30.08 -37.51
N LEU A 252 -30.67 -28.91 -37.87
CA LEU A 252 -31.55 -28.76 -39.06
C LEU A 252 -31.91 -27.28 -39.39
N SER A 253 -32.15 -27.05 -40.69
CA SER A 253 -32.74 -25.88 -41.39
C SER A 253 -33.21 -24.63 -40.63
N ASN A 254 -32.66 -23.47 -41.01
CA ASN A 254 -33.29 -22.14 -40.97
C ASN A 254 -34.38 -22.06 -42.08
N PRO A 255 -35.50 -21.32 -41.92
CA PRO A 255 -35.50 -19.93 -42.41
C PRO A 255 -36.46 -18.95 -41.68
N TYR A 256 -35.94 -17.92 -41.01
CA TYR A 256 -36.62 -16.62 -40.94
C TYR A 256 -35.62 -15.44 -41.03
N GLN A 257 -35.95 -14.46 -41.88
CA GLN A 257 -35.13 -13.28 -42.11
C GLN A 257 -35.58 -12.12 -41.21
N ASN A 258 -34.69 -11.67 -40.33
CA ASN A 258 -34.26 -10.27 -40.20
C ASN A 258 -33.18 -10.19 -39.10
N PRO A 259 -32.04 -9.52 -39.33
CA PRO A 259 -31.07 -9.31 -38.27
C PRO A 259 -31.65 -8.34 -37.23
N PRO A 260 -31.55 -8.63 -35.91
CA PRO A 260 -31.71 -7.57 -34.92
C PRO A 260 -30.61 -6.52 -35.14
N ALA A 261 -30.96 -5.24 -35.05
CA ALA A 261 -29.99 -4.16 -35.21
C ALA A 261 -28.85 -4.31 -34.18
N GLU A 262 -27.61 -4.12 -34.63
CA GLU A 262 -26.44 -4.22 -33.75
C GLU A 262 -26.56 -3.23 -32.58
N PRO A 263 -26.19 -3.63 -31.34
CA PRO A 263 -26.15 -2.71 -30.22
C PRO A 263 -25.10 -1.63 -30.51
N ILE A 264 -25.55 -0.37 -30.57
CA ILE A 264 -24.70 0.78 -30.88
C ILE A 264 -23.51 0.80 -29.91
N ASN A 265 -22.32 0.53 -30.42
CA ASN A 265 -21.11 0.48 -29.61
C ASN A 265 -20.66 1.91 -29.26
N ILE A 266 -21.11 2.40 -28.11
CA ILE A 266 -20.87 3.77 -27.62
C ILE A 266 -19.40 4.01 -27.22
N TYR A 267 -18.52 3.02 -27.37
CA TYR A 267 -17.09 3.11 -27.07
C TYR A 267 -16.26 3.00 -28.35
N PRO A 268 -15.63 4.10 -28.84
CA PRO A 268 -14.86 4.07 -30.07
C PRO A 268 -13.70 3.08 -29.94
N GLN A 269 -13.72 2.05 -30.77
CA GLN A 269 -12.63 1.08 -30.88
C GLN A 269 -11.45 1.76 -31.60
N ILE A 270 -10.47 2.23 -30.84
CA ILE A 270 -9.30 2.91 -31.39
C ILE A 270 -8.46 1.86 -32.15
N ASN A 271 -8.37 2.01 -33.47
CA ASN A 271 -7.60 1.13 -34.33
C ASN A 271 -6.17 1.70 -34.46
N ILE A 272 -5.21 1.13 -33.74
CA ILE A 272 -3.91 1.75 -33.47
C ILE A 272 -2.88 1.30 -34.50
N ASN A 273 -2.26 2.25 -35.21
CA ASN A 273 -1.04 1.97 -35.98
C ASN A 273 0.14 1.83 -35.01
N PRO A 274 0.84 0.68 -34.93
CA PRO A 274 1.83 0.42 -33.88
C PRO A 274 3.18 1.12 -34.09
N THR A 275 3.26 2.15 -34.93
CA THR A 275 4.49 2.85 -35.31
C THR A 275 4.77 4.07 -34.41
N GLY A 276 4.99 3.82 -33.12
CA GLY A 276 5.29 4.84 -32.11
C GLY A 276 6.47 4.48 -31.20
N ALA A 277 6.93 5.42 -30.37
CA ALA A 277 8.01 5.16 -29.40
C ALA A 277 7.58 4.11 -28.36
N CYS A 278 6.28 4.11 -28.06
CA CYS A 278 5.60 3.18 -27.19
C CYS A 278 5.64 1.70 -27.64
N SER A 279 5.98 1.39 -28.90
CA SER A 279 6.05 -0.01 -29.41
C SER A 279 7.47 -0.59 -29.42
N LYS A 280 8.49 0.16 -28.99
CA LYS A 280 9.90 -0.25 -29.11
C LYS A 280 10.21 -1.47 -28.25
N GLY A 281 10.56 -2.59 -28.89
CA GLY A 281 10.92 -3.83 -28.20
C GLY A 281 9.72 -4.61 -27.65
N LEU A 282 8.51 -4.27 -28.08
CA LEU A 282 7.29 -5.04 -27.86
C LEU A 282 7.44 -6.49 -28.39
N LEU A 283 6.83 -7.44 -27.68
CA LEU A 283 6.87 -8.88 -27.97
C LEU A 283 5.49 -9.51 -28.10
N LEU A 284 4.51 -9.01 -27.34
CA LEU A 284 3.15 -9.56 -27.25
C LEU A 284 2.19 -8.49 -26.71
N GLU A 285 0.95 -8.50 -27.19
CA GLU A 285 -0.17 -7.66 -26.76
C GLU A 285 -1.37 -8.58 -26.47
N PHE A 286 -2.09 -8.37 -25.36
CA PHE A 286 -3.31 -9.14 -25.07
C PHE A 286 -4.25 -8.45 -24.07
N GLY A 287 -5.49 -8.97 -24.00
CA GLY A 287 -6.59 -8.30 -23.31
C GLY A 287 -7.11 -7.11 -24.13
N LYS A 288 -8.27 -6.59 -23.73
CA LYS A 288 -8.98 -5.54 -24.47
C LYS A 288 -9.92 -4.81 -23.53
N TYR A 289 -10.20 -3.53 -23.76
CA TYR A 289 -11.24 -2.79 -23.04
C TYR A 289 -12.63 -2.98 -23.68
N GLY A 290 -13.65 -3.14 -22.83
CA GLY A 290 -15.05 -3.11 -23.28
C GLY A 290 -16.04 -3.71 -22.27
N PRO A 291 -17.35 -3.64 -22.58
CA PRO A 291 -18.41 -4.20 -21.74
C PRO A 291 -18.53 -5.73 -21.83
N GLU A 292 -17.84 -6.36 -22.78
CA GLU A 292 -17.86 -7.82 -23.00
C GLU A 292 -17.27 -8.58 -21.80
N ILE A 293 -17.76 -9.79 -21.57
CA ILE A 293 -17.45 -10.57 -20.37
C ILE A 293 -15.95 -10.93 -20.26
N ASP A 294 -15.27 -11.10 -21.40
CA ASP A 294 -13.82 -11.39 -21.51
C ASP A 294 -12.94 -10.13 -21.59
N ASN A 295 -13.53 -8.94 -21.71
CA ASN A 295 -12.80 -7.67 -21.80
C ASN A 295 -12.70 -6.96 -20.43
N PHE A 296 -11.66 -6.15 -20.25
CA PHE A 296 -11.40 -5.34 -19.05
C PHE A 296 -12.31 -4.11 -18.95
N LEU A 297 -12.68 -3.73 -17.72
CA LEU A 297 -13.44 -2.52 -17.41
C LEU A 297 -12.61 -1.48 -16.63
N LYS A 298 -11.92 -1.90 -15.56
CA LYS A 298 -10.99 -1.09 -14.76
C LYS A 298 -9.87 -2.01 -14.21
N PRO A 299 -9.01 -2.56 -15.09
CA PRO A 299 -7.94 -3.47 -14.69
C PRO A 299 -6.91 -2.70 -13.84
N PHE A 300 -6.37 -3.32 -12.80
CA PHE A 300 -5.54 -2.65 -11.79
C PHE A 300 -4.31 -3.47 -11.35
N GLY A 301 -4.52 -4.69 -10.86
CA GLY A 301 -3.44 -5.58 -10.47
C GLY A 301 -2.92 -6.36 -11.67
N LEU A 302 -1.59 -6.53 -11.75
CA LEU A 302 -0.92 -7.44 -12.69
C LEU A 302 0.11 -8.26 -11.91
N ALA A 303 0.08 -9.58 -12.08
CA ALA A 303 1.12 -10.49 -11.60
C ALA A 303 1.48 -11.50 -12.69
N VAL A 304 2.66 -12.10 -12.56
CA VAL A 304 3.12 -13.22 -13.39
C VAL A 304 3.54 -14.35 -12.45
N ASN A 305 3.19 -15.60 -12.77
CA ASN A 305 3.60 -16.76 -12.00
C ASN A 305 4.84 -17.47 -12.60
N SER A 306 5.30 -18.54 -11.96
CA SER A 306 6.48 -19.32 -12.37
C SER A 306 6.35 -20.07 -13.71
N LYS A 307 5.20 -20.00 -14.39
CA LYS A 307 4.96 -20.53 -15.75
C LYS A 307 4.76 -19.44 -16.81
N ASP A 308 5.02 -18.18 -16.46
CA ASP A 308 4.67 -17.00 -17.25
C ASP A 308 3.15 -16.87 -17.54
N GLU A 309 2.28 -17.40 -16.66
CA GLU A 309 0.84 -17.10 -16.71
C GLU A 309 0.57 -15.72 -16.08
N PHE A 310 -0.13 -14.84 -16.80
CA PHE A 310 -0.42 -13.47 -16.42
C PHE A 310 -1.76 -13.38 -15.70
N ILE A 311 -1.77 -12.85 -14.48
CA ILE A 311 -2.97 -12.69 -13.67
C ILE A 311 -3.32 -11.21 -13.59
N VAL A 312 -4.52 -10.84 -14.04
CA VAL A 312 -5.03 -9.46 -14.05
C VAL A 312 -6.27 -9.35 -13.20
N THR A 313 -6.31 -8.41 -12.26
CA THR A 313 -7.53 -8.09 -11.47
C THR A 313 -8.22 -6.85 -12.01
N ASP A 314 -9.54 -6.88 -12.03
CA ASP A 314 -10.39 -5.84 -12.60
C ASP A 314 -11.41 -5.33 -11.58
N ARG A 315 -11.18 -4.09 -11.13
CA ARG A 315 -12.04 -3.35 -10.18
C ARG A 315 -13.41 -2.99 -10.75
N GLY A 316 -13.59 -3.02 -12.08
CA GLY A 316 -14.82 -2.61 -12.75
C GLY A 316 -15.94 -3.65 -12.68
N GLY A 317 -15.61 -4.91 -12.42
CA GLY A 317 -16.59 -5.99 -12.23
C GLY A 317 -16.24 -6.98 -11.12
N ASN A 318 -15.25 -6.68 -10.27
CA ASN A 318 -14.64 -7.61 -9.31
C ASN A 318 -14.20 -8.92 -9.96
N ARG A 319 -13.52 -8.82 -11.11
CA ARG A 319 -13.12 -9.98 -11.92
C ARG A 319 -11.62 -10.25 -11.78
N VAL A 320 -11.24 -11.49 -12.00
CA VAL A 320 -9.85 -11.95 -12.11
C VAL A 320 -9.73 -12.73 -13.41
N PHE A 321 -8.76 -12.34 -14.23
CA PHE A 321 -8.42 -12.98 -15.50
C PHE A 321 -7.07 -13.66 -15.37
N VAL A 322 -6.93 -14.85 -15.94
CA VAL A 322 -5.66 -15.59 -16.04
C VAL A 322 -5.41 -15.89 -17.51
N PHE A 323 -4.36 -15.31 -18.06
CA PHE A 323 -3.88 -15.55 -19.42
C PHE A 323 -2.64 -16.45 -19.38
N ASN A 324 -2.47 -17.32 -20.38
CA ASN A 324 -1.26 -18.13 -20.49
C ASN A 324 -0.06 -17.30 -21.00
N SER A 325 1.12 -17.91 -21.09
CA SER A 325 2.36 -17.30 -21.58
C SER A 325 2.32 -16.73 -23.01
N HIS A 326 1.24 -17.00 -23.76
CA HIS A 326 0.99 -16.49 -25.12
C HIS A 326 -0.12 -15.42 -25.15
N GLY A 327 -0.58 -14.94 -23.99
CA GLY A 327 -1.64 -13.92 -23.89
C GLY A 327 -3.06 -14.45 -24.15
N ILE A 328 -3.24 -15.77 -24.27
CA ILE A 328 -4.56 -16.37 -24.49
C ILE A 328 -5.25 -16.52 -23.13
N LEU A 329 -6.50 -16.05 -23.03
CA LEU A 329 -7.31 -16.15 -21.80
C LEU A 329 -7.56 -17.64 -21.48
N ALA A 330 -7.00 -18.12 -20.36
CA ALA A 330 -7.11 -19.49 -19.91
C ALA A 330 -8.31 -19.69 -18.97
N CYS A 331 -8.55 -18.74 -18.05
CA CYS A 331 -9.79 -18.67 -17.29
C CYS A 331 -10.08 -17.27 -16.76
N ARG A 332 -11.34 -17.02 -16.38
CA ARG A 332 -11.78 -15.83 -15.63
C ARG A 332 -12.80 -16.22 -14.58
N PHE A 333 -12.70 -15.62 -13.40
CA PHE A 333 -13.69 -15.75 -12.32
C PHE A 333 -14.07 -14.37 -11.74
N THR A 334 -15.18 -14.32 -11.01
CA THR A 334 -15.70 -13.11 -10.34
C THR A 334 -15.67 -13.33 -8.83
N THR A 335 -15.49 -12.26 -8.05
CA THR A 335 -15.50 -12.28 -6.59
C THR A 335 -16.65 -11.44 -6.04
N ASP A 336 -17.24 -11.91 -4.94
CA ASP A 336 -18.25 -11.23 -4.12
C ASP A 336 -17.69 -10.00 -3.35
N CYS A 337 -16.38 -9.94 -3.16
CA CYS A 337 -15.66 -8.81 -2.56
C CYS A 337 -14.98 -7.92 -3.62
N GLY A 338 -14.54 -6.71 -3.24
CA GLY A 338 -13.75 -5.83 -4.11
C GLY A 338 -12.31 -6.32 -4.26
N VAL A 339 -11.76 -6.31 -5.48
CA VAL A 339 -10.38 -6.73 -5.78
C VAL A 339 -9.44 -5.55 -6.03
N ASN A 340 -8.16 -5.71 -5.67
CA ASN A 340 -7.11 -4.73 -5.88
C ASN A 340 -5.88 -5.41 -6.48
N GLY A 341 -4.67 -5.14 -5.98
CA GLY A 341 -3.46 -5.81 -6.42
C GLY A 341 -3.54 -7.33 -6.25
N VAL A 342 -2.71 -8.02 -7.03
CA VAL A 342 -2.59 -9.48 -7.05
C VAL A 342 -1.13 -9.86 -7.01
N ALA A 343 -0.83 -11.00 -6.39
CA ALA A 343 0.47 -11.65 -6.39
C ALA A 343 0.31 -13.13 -6.72
N ALA A 344 1.25 -13.67 -7.49
CA ALA A 344 1.39 -15.12 -7.64
C ALA A 344 2.12 -15.70 -6.42
N THR A 345 1.62 -16.81 -5.89
CA THR A 345 2.32 -17.61 -4.88
C THR A 345 3.27 -18.61 -5.55
N ARG A 346 4.24 -19.13 -4.80
CA ARG A 346 5.27 -20.06 -5.31
C ARG A 346 4.70 -21.40 -5.80
N ASP A 347 3.57 -21.81 -5.24
CA ASP A 347 2.76 -22.97 -5.60
C ASP A 347 1.75 -22.69 -6.74
N GLY A 348 1.76 -21.49 -7.32
CA GLY A 348 0.95 -21.11 -8.49
C GLY A 348 -0.48 -20.67 -8.16
N ASN A 349 -0.84 -20.59 -6.88
CA ASN A 349 -2.12 -20.05 -6.42
C ASN A 349 -2.12 -18.50 -6.44
N ILE A 350 -3.29 -17.89 -6.48
CA ILE A 350 -3.51 -16.45 -6.66
C ILE A 350 -3.80 -15.81 -5.30
N LEU A 351 -3.00 -14.83 -4.88
CA LEU A 351 -3.23 -14.05 -3.67
C LEU A 351 -3.65 -12.62 -4.03
N ILE A 352 -4.81 -12.18 -3.55
CA ILE A 352 -5.45 -10.90 -3.95
C ILE A 352 -5.66 -10.02 -2.73
N ALA A 353 -5.28 -8.74 -2.81
CA ALA A 353 -5.68 -7.71 -1.85
C ALA A 353 -7.17 -7.37 -2.04
N VAL A 354 -7.98 -7.55 -0.99
CA VAL A 354 -9.44 -7.38 -1.06
C VAL A 354 -9.96 -6.26 -0.16
N ASN A 355 -11.07 -5.64 -0.58
CA ASN A 355 -11.86 -4.71 0.20
C ASN A 355 -13.29 -5.24 0.35
N ASN A 356 -14.01 -4.77 1.36
CA ASN A 356 -15.42 -5.08 1.65
C ASN A 356 -15.71 -6.57 1.96
N ASP A 357 -14.68 -7.42 2.11
CA ASP A 357 -14.79 -8.82 2.55
C ASP A 357 -14.96 -8.93 4.08
N GLY A 358 -15.96 -8.24 4.63
CA GLY A 358 -16.23 -8.17 6.07
C GLY A 358 -15.13 -7.49 6.88
N SER A 359 -14.08 -8.23 7.24
CA SER A 359 -12.85 -7.73 7.89
C SER A 359 -11.56 -8.40 7.40
N ALA A 360 -11.65 -9.16 6.31
CA ALA A 360 -10.50 -9.70 5.59
C ALA A 360 -9.85 -8.65 4.68
N ILE A 361 -8.55 -8.82 4.46
CA ILE A 361 -7.67 -7.90 3.72
C ILE A 361 -6.99 -8.57 2.52
N MET A 362 -6.90 -9.91 2.53
CA MET A 362 -6.49 -10.69 1.37
C MET A 362 -7.27 -12.00 1.26
N ARG A 363 -7.38 -12.52 0.04
CA ARG A 363 -7.91 -13.85 -0.26
C ARG A 363 -6.94 -14.66 -1.10
N LEU A 364 -6.82 -15.95 -0.79
CA LEU A 364 -6.09 -16.96 -1.57
C LEU A 364 -7.08 -17.78 -2.39
N TYR A 365 -6.86 -17.84 -3.70
CA TYR A 365 -7.61 -18.64 -4.66
C TYR A 365 -6.68 -19.64 -5.35
N SER A 366 -7.22 -20.77 -5.80
CA SER A 366 -6.53 -21.59 -6.80
C SER A 366 -6.36 -20.82 -8.12
N ILE A 367 -5.42 -21.22 -8.97
CA ILE A 367 -5.30 -20.67 -10.35
C ILE A 367 -6.62 -20.72 -11.14
N HIS A 368 -7.50 -21.70 -10.86
CA HIS A 368 -8.84 -21.85 -11.46
C HIS A 368 -9.97 -21.11 -10.71
N GLY A 369 -9.65 -20.16 -9.82
CA GLY A 369 -10.66 -19.29 -9.17
C GLY A 369 -11.42 -19.87 -7.98
N LYS A 370 -11.19 -21.13 -7.58
CA LYS A 370 -11.73 -21.66 -6.31
C LYS A 370 -11.12 -20.93 -5.12
N LEU A 371 -11.95 -20.31 -4.28
CA LEU A 371 -11.53 -19.71 -3.01
C LEU A 371 -10.97 -20.79 -2.06
N MET A 372 -9.81 -20.54 -1.47
CA MET A 372 -9.13 -21.43 -0.53
C MET A 372 -9.06 -20.85 0.88
N GLN A 373 -8.85 -19.53 1.02
CA GLN A 373 -8.74 -18.86 2.32
C GLN A 373 -9.08 -17.36 2.21
N SER A 374 -9.86 -16.83 3.15
CA SER A 374 -9.88 -15.38 3.45
C SER A 374 -9.02 -15.11 4.68
N VAL A 375 -8.23 -14.03 4.66
CA VAL A 375 -7.28 -13.68 5.73
C VAL A 375 -7.50 -12.25 6.18
N GLY A 376 -7.53 -12.06 7.50
CA GLY A 376 -7.80 -10.81 8.17
C GLY A 376 -9.12 -10.86 8.95
N LYS A 377 -9.10 -10.35 10.19
CA LYS A 377 -10.27 -10.31 11.08
C LYS A 377 -10.53 -8.94 11.71
N HIS A 378 -9.57 -8.02 11.60
CA HIS A 378 -9.63 -6.68 12.19
C HIS A 378 -9.55 -5.55 11.17
N PHE A 379 -9.30 -5.85 9.89
CA PHE A 379 -8.95 -4.87 8.85
C PHE A 379 -10.16 -4.23 8.17
N LYS A 380 -11.30 -4.12 8.88
CA LYS A 380 -12.62 -3.76 8.34
C LYS A 380 -12.69 -2.40 7.62
N PHE A 381 -11.74 -1.50 7.86
CA PHE A 381 -11.66 -0.21 7.17
C PHE A 381 -10.29 0.12 6.58
N ASP A 382 -9.37 -0.82 6.61
CA ASP A 382 -8.15 -0.70 5.83
C ASP A 382 -8.51 -0.85 4.35
N HIS A 383 -7.75 -0.22 3.47
CA HIS A 383 -8.00 -0.26 2.03
C HIS A 383 -6.77 -0.86 1.38
N ALA A 384 -6.80 -2.18 1.24
CA ALA A 384 -5.73 -2.95 0.62
C ALA A 384 -5.60 -2.54 -0.84
N SER A 385 -4.38 -2.21 -1.29
CA SER A 385 -4.11 -1.83 -2.67
C SER A 385 -3.08 -2.75 -3.30
N GLY A 386 -1.79 -2.53 -3.05
CA GLY A 386 -0.75 -3.44 -3.51
C GLY A 386 -0.68 -4.69 -2.63
N ILE A 387 -0.24 -5.81 -3.22
CA ILE A 387 0.13 -7.02 -2.50
C ILE A 387 1.33 -7.67 -3.18
N THR A 388 2.24 -8.24 -2.40
CA THR A 388 3.40 -9.00 -2.89
C THR A 388 3.70 -10.16 -1.96
N VAL A 389 4.32 -11.22 -2.49
CA VAL A 389 4.82 -12.37 -1.73
C VAL A 389 6.35 -12.34 -1.82
N THR A 390 7.04 -12.39 -0.68
CA THR A 390 8.51 -12.35 -0.61
C THR A 390 9.14 -13.72 -0.89
N GLN A 391 10.46 -13.79 -1.03
CA GLN A 391 11.18 -15.04 -1.22
C GLN A 391 11.06 -15.97 0.01
N SER A 392 10.97 -15.40 1.22
CA SER A 392 10.62 -16.13 2.45
C SER A 392 9.10 -16.36 2.63
N ASP A 393 8.29 -16.23 1.57
CA ASP A 393 6.83 -16.40 1.56
C ASP A 393 6.09 -15.49 2.57
N HIS A 394 6.68 -14.35 2.96
CA HIS A 394 5.93 -13.33 3.71
C HIS A 394 5.04 -12.55 2.74
N VAL A 395 3.97 -11.92 3.23
CA VAL A 395 3.08 -11.11 2.39
C VAL A 395 3.17 -9.66 2.85
N ALA A 396 3.47 -8.73 1.96
CA ALA A 396 3.34 -7.30 2.25
C ALA A 396 2.15 -6.72 1.47
N ILE A 397 1.34 -5.90 2.13
CA ILE A 397 0.16 -5.23 1.58
C ILE A 397 0.28 -3.73 1.82
N SER A 398 0.08 -2.92 0.78
CA SER A 398 -0.03 -1.47 0.94
C SER A 398 -1.46 -1.07 1.27
N ASN A 399 -1.63 -0.14 2.21
CA ASN A 399 -2.90 0.25 2.80
C ASN A 399 -3.14 1.75 2.62
N ILE A 400 -3.99 2.10 1.64
CA ILE A 400 -4.24 3.50 1.25
C ILE A 400 -5.02 4.25 2.33
N ALA A 401 -5.99 3.61 3.00
CA ALA A 401 -6.90 4.30 3.92
C ALA A 401 -6.26 4.74 5.26
N ALA A 402 -5.06 4.23 5.57
CA ALA A 402 -4.32 4.59 6.77
C ALA A 402 -2.82 4.82 6.51
N ASP A 403 -2.44 5.09 5.25
CA ASP A 403 -1.10 5.48 4.80
C ASP A 403 0.04 4.61 5.40
N ASN A 404 -0.07 3.29 5.28
CA ASN A 404 0.88 2.33 5.86
C ASN A 404 1.08 1.06 4.99
N VAL A 405 2.02 0.22 5.41
CA VAL A 405 2.23 -1.14 4.90
C VAL A 405 2.03 -2.14 6.04
N LEU A 406 1.37 -3.25 5.72
CA LEU A 406 1.06 -4.35 6.62
C LEU A 406 1.80 -5.59 6.12
N VAL A 407 2.54 -6.27 7.01
CA VAL A 407 3.32 -7.46 6.69
C VAL A 407 2.78 -8.66 7.46
N PHE A 408 2.64 -9.79 6.78
CA PHE A 408 2.12 -11.05 7.28
C PHE A 408 3.16 -12.15 7.08
N THR A 409 3.16 -13.15 7.97
CA THR A 409 4.06 -14.31 7.88
C THR A 409 3.66 -15.25 6.74
N LYS A 410 4.49 -16.26 6.46
CA LYS A 410 4.13 -17.41 5.60
C LYS A 410 2.85 -18.14 6.01
N ASN A 411 2.51 -18.13 7.31
CA ASN A 411 1.25 -18.71 7.80
C ASN A 411 0.05 -17.76 7.62
N ARG A 412 0.25 -16.61 6.97
CA ARG A 412 -0.72 -15.52 6.76
C ARG A 412 -1.24 -14.85 8.05
N SER A 413 -0.63 -15.15 9.20
CA SER A 413 -0.80 -14.36 10.43
C SER A 413 -0.12 -12.99 10.27
N PHE A 414 -0.66 -11.93 10.89
CA PHE A 414 -0.04 -10.62 10.87
C PHE A 414 1.32 -10.65 11.60
N SER A 415 2.29 -9.85 11.12
CA SER A 415 3.66 -9.78 11.64
C SER A 415 4.07 -8.36 12.06
N LEU A 416 3.91 -7.35 11.18
CA LEU A 416 4.22 -5.95 11.53
C LEU A 416 3.45 -4.94 10.67
N LYS A 417 3.44 -3.68 11.14
CA LYS A 417 2.89 -2.51 10.45
C LYS A 417 3.91 -1.38 10.52
N PHE A 418 4.15 -0.71 9.40
CA PHE A 418 5.04 0.46 9.34
C PHE A 418 4.48 1.53 8.39
N GLY A 419 4.86 2.79 8.61
CA GLY A 419 4.32 3.93 7.91
C GLY A 419 3.15 4.61 8.63
N SER A 420 3.01 5.92 8.42
CA SER A 420 1.79 6.68 8.65
C SER A 420 1.74 7.91 7.73
N LYS A 421 0.65 8.68 7.74
CA LYS A 421 0.41 9.79 6.81
C LYS A 421 1.47 10.91 6.89
N GLY A 422 2.12 11.22 5.76
CA GLY A 422 3.07 12.35 5.62
C GLY A 422 4.07 12.18 4.48
N GLY A 423 4.99 13.15 4.32
CA GLY A 423 6.03 13.12 3.27
C GLY A 423 7.34 12.42 3.63
N GLY A 424 7.70 12.40 4.93
CA GLY A 424 9.01 11.94 5.42
C GLY A 424 9.32 10.45 5.21
N ASN A 425 10.55 10.05 5.55
CA ASN A 425 11.09 8.70 5.26
C ASN A 425 10.27 7.53 5.84
N LEU A 426 9.71 7.71 7.05
CA LEU A 426 8.84 6.73 7.73
C LEU A 426 7.34 7.02 7.51
N HIS A 427 7.01 7.84 6.50
CA HIS A 427 5.66 8.27 6.19
C HIS A 427 5.30 7.98 4.72
N PHE A 428 4.00 7.87 4.44
CA PHE A 428 3.44 7.69 3.11
C PHE A 428 2.28 8.65 2.84
N LYS A 429 1.92 8.79 1.56
CA LYS A 429 0.71 9.47 1.10
C LYS A 429 0.13 8.67 -0.07
N GLN A 430 -0.94 7.93 0.19
CA GLN A 430 -1.60 7.00 -0.74
C GLN A 430 -0.61 5.95 -1.31
N PRO A 431 -0.02 5.06 -0.49
CA PRO A 431 0.89 4.03 -0.99
C PRO A 431 0.12 2.97 -1.82
N THR A 432 0.18 3.07 -3.16
CA THR A 432 -0.71 2.26 -4.04
C THR A 432 -0.23 0.85 -4.30
N HIS A 433 1.09 0.64 -4.33
CA HIS A 433 1.70 -0.62 -4.71
C HIS A 433 2.88 -0.97 -3.82
N VAL A 434 3.17 -2.27 -3.73
CA VAL A 434 4.29 -2.84 -2.96
C VAL A 434 4.84 -4.03 -3.72
N THR A 435 6.16 -4.20 -3.71
CA THR A 435 6.86 -5.35 -4.27
C THR A 435 8.04 -5.72 -3.37
N SER A 436 8.74 -6.82 -3.66
CA SER A 436 9.88 -7.27 -2.86
C SER A 436 11.10 -7.60 -3.73
N THR A 437 12.29 -7.42 -3.16
CA THR A 437 13.56 -7.80 -3.79
C THR A 437 13.89 -9.27 -3.56
N ASN A 438 14.91 -9.78 -4.25
CA ASN A 438 15.46 -11.12 -4.05
C ASN A 438 16.08 -11.33 -2.64
N LYS A 439 16.13 -10.29 -1.81
CA LYS A 439 16.58 -10.31 -0.41
C LYS A 439 15.48 -9.84 0.56
N ASP A 440 14.22 -9.96 0.16
CA ASP A 440 13.01 -9.62 0.92
C ASP A 440 12.90 -8.15 1.38
N TYR A 441 13.70 -7.23 0.85
CA TYR A 441 13.47 -5.80 1.09
C TYR A 441 12.15 -5.39 0.45
N ILE A 442 11.32 -4.68 1.21
CA ILE A 442 10.00 -4.24 0.79
C ILE A 442 10.14 -2.89 0.09
N LEU A 443 9.79 -2.83 -1.19
CA LEU A 443 9.74 -1.61 -1.97
C LEU A 443 8.29 -1.15 -2.09
N VAL A 444 8.04 0.13 -1.78
CA VAL A 444 6.69 0.72 -1.74
C VAL A 444 6.61 1.89 -2.72
N SER A 445 5.54 1.93 -3.49
CA SER A 445 5.22 3.06 -4.38
C SER A 445 4.45 4.11 -3.59
N ASP A 446 5.14 5.17 -3.17
CA ASP A 446 4.59 6.26 -2.36
C ASP A 446 3.98 7.34 -3.28
N THR A 447 2.94 6.91 -4.00
CA THR A 447 2.36 7.57 -5.18
C THR A 447 2.09 9.06 -4.97
N GLY A 448 1.46 9.45 -3.85
CA GLY A 448 1.12 10.84 -3.56
C GLY A 448 2.30 11.70 -3.12
N ASN A 449 3.46 11.11 -2.82
CA ASN A 449 4.73 11.80 -2.60
C ASN A 449 5.68 11.69 -3.81
N HIS A 450 5.23 11.11 -4.93
CA HIS A 450 5.95 11.01 -6.20
C HIS A 450 7.35 10.36 -6.07
N CYS A 451 7.46 9.33 -5.23
CA CYS A 451 8.71 8.58 -5.00
C CYS A 451 8.46 7.10 -4.66
N LEU A 452 9.53 6.30 -4.68
CA LEU A 452 9.55 4.92 -4.23
C LEU A 452 10.38 4.83 -2.93
N LYS A 453 9.94 4.05 -1.95
CA LYS A 453 10.62 3.92 -0.64
C LYS A 453 10.94 2.45 -0.35
N LEU A 454 12.19 2.17 0.01
CA LEU A 454 12.73 0.84 0.28
C LEU A 454 12.93 0.62 1.79
N PHE A 455 12.48 -0.52 2.30
CA PHE A 455 12.53 -0.92 3.71
C PHE A 455 13.09 -2.34 3.85
N ASP A 456 13.63 -2.71 5.02
CA ASP A 456 13.87 -4.13 5.35
C ASP A 456 12.58 -4.83 5.84
N VAL A 457 12.65 -6.14 6.06
CA VAL A 457 11.53 -6.95 6.56
C VAL A 457 11.08 -6.57 7.97
N GLN A 458 11.86 -5.77 8.71
CA GLN A 458 11.49 -5.19 10.00
C GLN A 458 10.85 -3.79 9.88
N GLY A 459 10.66 -3.28 8.65
CA GLY A 459 10.03 -1.98 8.39
C GLY A 459 10.98 -0.78 8.57
N ASN A 460 12.29 -0.99 8.70
CA ASN A 460 13.25 0.12 8.78
C ASN A 460 13.53 0.68 7.39
N PHE A 461 13.32 1.99 7.20
CA PHE A 461 13.63 2.70 5.97
C PHE A 461 15.12 2.59 5.59
N LYS A 462 15.40 2.41 4.30
CA LYS A 462 16.77 2.29 3.74
C LYS A 462 17.09 3.37 2.72
N ARG A 463 16.16 3.71 1.81
CA ARG A 463 16.29 4.82 0.85
C ARG A 463 14.95 5.23 0.24
N SER A 464 14.91 6.45 -0.27
CA SER A 464 13.90 6.94 -1.21
C SER A 464 14.54 7.03 -2.60
N ILE A 465 13.75 6.81 -3.65
CA ILE A 465 14.17 6.84 -5.05
C ILE A 465 13.12 7.68 -5.82
N GLY A 466 13.60 8.62 -6.64
CA GLY A 466 12.74 9.57 -7.34
C GLY A 466 12.26 10.75 -6.48
N SER A 467 11.83 11.79 -7.17
CA SER A 467 11.14 12.98 -6.64
C SER A 467 10.22 13.54 -7.72
N HIS A 468 9.26 14.41 -7.34
CA HIS A 468 8.26 14.96 -8.26
C HIS A 468 8.90 15.62 -9.49
N GLY A 469 8.52 15.16 -10.68
CA GLY A 469 8.87 15.76 -11.97
C GLY A 469 8.96 14.74 -13.11
N ASN A 470 9.45 15.16 -14.27
CA ASN A 470 9.48 14.36 -15.50
C ASN A 470 10.88 13.91 -15.96
N SER A 471 11.96 14.47 -15.39
CA SER A 471 13.36 14.08 -15.69
C SER A 471 13.63 12.58 -15.51
N CYS A 472 14.74 12.08 -16.05
CA CYS A 472 15.17 10.68 -15.92
C CYS A 472 15.18 10.17 -14.46
N HIS A 473 15.70 10.95 -13.52
CA HIS A 473 15.73 10.63 -12.09
C HIS A 473 14.44 11.00 -11.32
N GLN A 474 13.45 11.59 -11.98
CA GLN A 474 12.19 12.04 -11.36
C GLN A 474 11.03 11.11 -11.72
N LEU A 475 9.94 11.20 -10.95
CA LEU A 475 8.69 10.47 -11.11
C LEU A 475 7.52 11.43 -10.94
N ASP A 476 6.39 11.14 -11.57
CA ASP A 476 5.10 11.72 -11.21
C ASP A 476 4.03 10.63 -11.09
N THR A 477 3.51 10.49 -9.87
CA THR A 477 2.42 9.60 -9.53
C THR A 477 2.76 8.15 -9.94
N PRO A 478 3.89 7.59 -9.42
CA PRO A 478 4.26 6.21 -9.70
C PRO A 478 3.17 5.27 -9.17
N LEU A 479 2.79 4.27 -9.96
CA LEU A 479 1.82 3.25 -9.58
C LEU A 479 2.51 1.90 -9.38
N GLY A 480 2.24 0.90 -10.21
CA GLY A 480 2.83 -0.43 -10.07
C GLY A 480 4.35 -0.45 -10.16
N ILE A 481 4.94 -1.40 -9.44
CA ILE A 481 6.37 -1.58 -9.29
C ILE A 481 6.72 -3.07 -9.26
N ALA A 482 7.83 -3.44 -9.88
CA ALA A 482 8.37 -4.79 -9.88
C ALA A 482 9.91 -4.76 -9.81
N CYS A 483 10.50 -5.88 -9.37
CA CYS A 483 11.94 -6.09 -9.42
C CYS A 483 12.27 -7.16 -10.47
N ASP A 484 13.37 -7.00 -11.20
CA ASP A 484 13.92 -8.09 -12.03
C ASP A 484 14.88 -9.00 -11.25
N ALA A 485 15.43 -10.02 -11.90
CA ALA A 485 16.35 -10.98 -11.28
C ALA A 485 17.66 -10.35 -10.74
N ASN A 486 17.96 -9.10 -11.10
CA ASN A 486 19.14 -8.34 -10.64
C ASN A 486 18.78 -7.27 -9.59
N ASP A 487 17.56 -7.29 -9.04
CA ASP A 487 16.97 -6.25 -8.19
C ASP A 487 16.88 -4.86 -8.88
N ASN A 488 16.90 -4.77 -10.22
CA ASN A 488 16.53 -3.50 -10.87
C ASN A 488 15.04 -3.25 -10.65
N ILE A 489 14.70 -2.00 -10.35
CA ILE A 489 13.35 -1.54 -10.04
C ILE A 489 12.70 -1.03 -11.31
N ILE A 490 11.62 -1.67 -11.75
CA ILE A 490 10.76 -1.22 -12.84
C ILE A 490 9.54 -0.53 -12.24
N VAL A 491 9.19 0.65 -12.76
CA VAL A 491 8.07 1.47 -12.25
C VAL A 491 7.19 2.02 -13.37
N ALA A 492 5.87 1.91 -13.17
CA ALA A 492 4.85 2.60 -13.97
C ALA A 492 4.79 4.09 -13.56
N ASP A 493 5.58 4.92 -14.23
CA ASP A 493 5.67 6.37 -13.98
C ASP A 493 4.49 7.09 -14.66
N SER A 494 3.35 7.08 -13.97
CA SER A 494 2.04 7.04 -14.63
C SER A 494 1.59 8.38 -15.21
N ASN A 495 1.89 9.51 -14.56
CA ASN A 495 1.63 10.83 -15.14
C ASN A 495 2.69 11.22 -16.19
N ASN A 496 3.88 10.64 -16.13
CA ASN A 496 4.92 10.79 -17.16
C ASN A 496 4.75 9.80 -18.33
N PHE A 497 3.61 9.09 -18.43
CA PHE A 497 3.24 8.21 -19.54
C PHE A 497 4.36 7.22 -19.94
N SER A 498 5.09 6.68 -18.96
CA SER A 498 6.31 5.91 -19.23
C SER A 498 6.59 4.81 -18.18
N VAL A 499 7.42 3.85 -18.56
CA VAL A 499 7.93 2.80 -17.68
C VAL A 499 9.43 3.00 -17.52
N LYS A 500 9.86 3.46 -16.33
CA LYS A 500 11.26 3.73 -16.00
C LYS A 500 11.88 2.55 -15.26
N ILE A 501 13.20 2.39 -15.39
CA ILE A 501 14.00 1.38 -14.70
C ILE A 501 15.12 2.07 -13.93
N PHE A 502 15.27 1.70 -12.66
CA PHE A 502 16.31 2.16 -11.74
C PHE A 502 17.11 0.97 -11.18
N SER A 503 18.35 1.21 -10.74
CA SER A 503 19.08 0.23 -9.94
C SER A 503 18.46 0.14 -8.53
N ILE A 504 18.75 -0.92 -7.77
CA ILE A 504 18.39 -0.99 -6.34
C ILE A 504 19.03 0.12 -5.49
N LYS A 505 20.06 0.81 -6.01
CA LYS A 505 20.66 1.99 -5.38
C LYS A 505 19.88 3.29 -5.68
N GLY A 506 19.01 3.28 -6.69
CA GLY A 506 18.25 4.46 -7.14
C GLY A 506 18.88 5.22 -8.31
N ASP A 507 19.93 4.68 -8.92
CA ASP A 507 20.50 5.22 -10.15
C ASP A 507 19.49 4.98 -11.30
N TYR A 508 19.25 5.97 -12.15
CA TYR A 508 18.44 5.75 -13.36
C TYR A 508 19.21 4.87 -14.35
N VAL A 509 18.56 3.80 -14.84
CA VAL A 509 19.13 2.86 -15.81
C VAL A 509 18.61 3.17 -17.21
N THR A 510 17.28 3.21 -17.39
CA THR A 510 16.66 3.53 -18.69
C THR A 510 15.17 3.83 -18.56
N THR A 511 14.54 4.26 -19.65
CA THR A 511 13.08 4.23 -19.82
C THR A 511 12.76 3.17 -20.87
N LEU A 512 12.08 2.10 -20.45
CA LEU A 512 11.78 0.94 -21.29
C LEU A 512 10.64 1.23 -22.28
N VAL A 513 9.57 1.87 -21.78
CA VAL A 513 8.41 2.29 -22.57
C VAL A 513 8.22 3.79 -22.38
N LYS A 514 8.05 4.52 -23.47
CA LYS A 514 7.78 5.97 -23.45
C LYS A 514 6.43 6.26 -24.08
N ASP A 515 5.96 7.48 -23.85
CA ASP A 515 4.93 8.13 -24.66
C ASP A 515 3.66 7.30 -24.84
N THR A 516 3.20 6.62 -23.77
CA THR A 516 2.01 5.74 -23.84
C THR A 516 0.72 6.49 -24.20
N HIS A 517 0.72 7.82 -24.15
CA HIS A 517 -0.36 8.66 -24.65
C HIS A 517 -0.50 8.63 -26.19
N GLU A 518 0.54 8.21 -26.93
CA GLU A 518 0.46 7.93 -28.39
C GLU A 518 -0.51 6.79 -28.70
N ILE A 519 -0.65 5.83 -27.78
CA ILE A 519 -1.53 4.65 -27.90
C ILE A 519 -3.00 5.06 -27.86
N GLY A 520 -3.33 6.10 -27.08
CA GLY A 520 -4.70 6.61 -26.99
C GLY A 520 -4.89 7.68 -25.90
N PRO A 521 -6.05 8.35 -25.90
CA PRO A 521 -6.34 9.47 -25.00
C PRO A 521 -6.29 9.05 -23.53
N GLY A 522 -5.26 9.55 -22.82
CA GLY A 522 -5.05 9.26 -21.41
C GLY A 522 -4.56 7.85 -21.10
N VAL A 523 -4.04 7.10 -22.08
CA VAL A 523 -3.48 5.76 -21.87
C VAL A 523 -2.19 5.83 -21.06
N LYS A 524 -2.23 5.27 -19.85
CA LYS A 524 -1.13 5.28 -18.87
C LYS A 524 -0.71 3.85 -18.50
N PRO A 525 0.57 3.61 -18.18
CA PRO A 525 0.97 2.41 -17.46
C PRO A 525 0.38 2.49 -16.04
N ILE A 526 -0.39 1.48 -15.65
CA ILE A 526 -0.96 1.35 -14.31
C ILE A 526 -0.12 0.40 -13.47
N ASN A 527 0.32 -0.71 -14.07
CA ASN A 527 1.03 -1.75 -13.36
C ASN A 527 2.12 -2.41 -14.20
N VAL A 528 3.10 -3.01 -13.53
CA VAL A 528 4.21 -3.74 -14.17
C VAL A 528 4.50 -5.03 -13.42
N ALA A 529 4.91 -6.06 -14.15
CA ALA A 529 5.40 -7.32 -13.60
C ALA A 529 6.54 -7.88 -14.47
N VAL A 530 7.30 -8.84 -13.96
CA VAL A 530 8.46 -9.42 -14.66
C VAL A 530 8.22 -10.90 -14.91
N THR A 531 8.49 -11.33 -16.14
CA THR A 531 8.44 -12.75 -16.58
C THR A 531 9.70 -13.51 -16.16
N SER A 532 9.65 -14.84 -16.18
CA SER A 532 10.80 -15.72 -15.92
C SER A 532 12.02 -15.41 -16.80
N ASN A 533 11.77 -14.89 -18.01
CA ASN A 533 12.76 -14.49 -19.00
C ASN A 533 13.24 -13.02 -18.85
N ASN A 534 12.92 -12.36 -17.73
CA ASN A 534 13.16 -10.94 -17.44
C ASN A 534 12.50 -9.92 -18.40
N ASN A 535 11.62 -10.35 -19.32
CA ASN A 535 10.77 -9.41 -20.06
C ASN A 535 9.74 -8.77 -19.12
N VAL A 536 9.41 -7.49 -19.34
CA VAL A 536 8.48 -6.72 -18.50
C VAL A 536 7.09 -6.76 -19.11
N ALA A 537 6.11 -7.22 -18.34
CA ALA A 537 4.70 -7.04 -18.61
C ALA A 537 4.25 -5.67 -18.10
N VAL A 538 3.50 -4.92 -18.91
CA VAL A 538 2.96 -3.59 -18.58
C VAL A 538 1.45 -3.61 -18.79
N LEU A 539 0.69 -3.36 -17.73
CA LEU A 539 -0.75 -3.13 -17.80
C LEU A 539 -1.00 -1.66 -18.14
N LEU A 540 -1.60 -1.41 -19.30
CA LEU A 540 -2.01 -0.09 -19.78
C LEU A 540 -3.52 0.11 -19.58
N PHE A 541 -3.93 1.34 -19.26
CA PHE A 541 -5.35 1.72 -19.18
C PHE A 541 -5.55 3.20 -19.52
N GLY A 542 -6.64 3.54 -20.19
CA GLY A 542 -7.00 4.90 -20.58
C GLY A 542 -8.46 5.02 -21.03
N THR A 543 -8.83 6.15 -21.63
CA THR A 543 -10.20 6.37 -22.10
C THR A 543 -10.52 5.45 -23.27
N GLY A 544 -11.39 4.46 -23.05
CA GLY A 544 -11.76 3.46 -24.06
C GLY A 544 -10.71 2.37 -24.31
N TYR A 545 -9.66 2.28 -23.48
CA TYR A 545 -8.51 1.42 -23.75
C TYR A 545 -8.00 0.70 -22.49
N GLY A 546 -7.52 -0.54 -22.65
CA GLY A 546 -7.05 -1.40 -21.57
C GLY A 546 -6.49 -2.69 -22.13
N GLU A 547 -5.19 -2.93 -21.89
CA GLU A 547 -4.40 -3.97 -22.57
C GLU A 547 -3.17 -4.31 -21.72
N VAL A 548 -2.62 -5.51 -21.86
CA VAL A 548 -1.31 -5.89 -21.31
C VAL A 548 -0.31 -6.05 -22.45
N ARG A 549 0.82 -5.35 -22.37
CA ARG A 549 1.91 -5.38 -23.35
C ARG A 549 3.18 -5.94 -22.74
N ILE A 550 3.85 -6.84 -23.45
CA ILE A 550 5.10 -7.47 -23.00
C ILE A 550 6.29 -6.86 -23.76
N TYR A 551 7.27 -6.33 -23.03
CA TYR A 551 8.45 -5.65 -23.59
C TYR A 551 9.74 -6.39 -23.26
N LYS A 552 10.62 -6.46 -24.26
CA LYS A 552 11.92 -7.09 -24.18
C LYS A 552 12.87 -6.31 -23.26
N TRP A 553 13.16 -6.89 -22.09
CA TRP A 553 14.17 -6.38 -21.16
C TRP A 553 15.23 -7.47 -20.88
N ARG A 554 16.47 -7.05 -20.62
CA ARG A 554 17.63 -7.96 -20.49
C ARG A 554 18.51 -7.64 -19.26
N GLY A 555 17.90 -7.15 -18.18
CA GLY A 555 18.54 -7.08 -16.86
C GLY A 555 19.73 -6.13 -16.69
N GLY A 556 20.00 -5.23 -17.65
CA GLY A 556 20.97 -4.16 -17.50
C GLY A 556 22.46 -4.50 -17.71
N ASN A 557 22.83 -5.71 -18.15
CA ASN A 557 24.23 -6.04 -18.49
C ASN A 557 24.52 -5.91 -20.00
N GLN A 558 24.87 -4.69 -20.41
CA GLN A 558 25.60 -4.41 -21.65
C GLN A 558 26.95 -3.79 -21.31
N VAL A 559 27.88 -4.65 -20.86
CA VAL A 559 29.29 -4.29 -20.67
C VAL A 559 30.08 -4.92 -21.82
N GLY A 560 30.67 -4.09 -22.66
CA GLY A 560 31.60 -4.50 -23.72
C GLY A 560 30.94 -4.82 -25.07
N PHE A 561 31.05 -3.88 -26.00
CA PHE A 561 31.79 -4.07 -27.25
C PHE A 561 32.70 -2.86 -27.46
#